data_AF-A0A0B4I8W5-F1
#
_entry.id   AF-A0A0B4I8W5-F1
#
_cell.length_a   1.000
_cell.length_b   1.000
_cell.length_c   1.000
_cell.angle_alpha   90.00
_cell.angle_beta   90.00
_cell.angle_gamma   90.00
#
_symmetry.space_group_name_H-M   'P 1'
#
loop_
_entity.id
_entity.type
_entity.pdbx_description
1 polymer ?
#
loop_
_entity_poly.entity_id
_entity_poly.type
_entity_poly.pdbx_seq_one_letter_code
_entity_poly.pdbx_strand_id
1 'polypeptide(L)'
;MRYPLYPSSGPARYNRLMINDPGTTGYSVAWNPARRALRIARHTAVDDMSCYANMGDDATAWLHIPISHGELLAELWRRDCYLYRQNIVDLIVVTTAGRVHVLGHHPTPGQAYTYSRVAKLRRQRDYLFIDDSAGIRELALTLAPEEANETRNLRKPAPESCYPAITSVESYFYTFAPLENLDLIKTCSFGGVVTGLLFQYHDGSRACVGQVRLDWLGPEQQVPHEATIRFAMSRTADQCPYVGSVLVYVAPSTRNLLPAKSDLDFEVTCCGNLEWWFTRRQCQLAHGGYTSASTRL
;
A
#
# COMPACT_ATOMS: atom_id res chain seq x y z
N MET A 1 -13.04 22.14 -8.76
CA MET A 1 -14.24 21.56 -8.09
C MET A 1 -13.85 21.14 -6.68
N ARG A 2 -14.78 21.17 -5.72
CA ARG A 2 -14.57 20.73 -4.33
C ARG A 2 -15.32 19.44 -4.07
N TYR A 3 -14.72 18.55 -3.29
CA TYR A 3 -15.22 17.22 -3.01
C TYR A 3 -15.16 16.94 -1.51
N PRO A 4 -16.23 17.24 -0.76
CA PRO A 4 -16.29 16.93 0.65
C PRO A 4 -16.30 15.42 0.83
N LEU A 5 -15.39 14.92 1.65
CA LEU A 5 -15.36 13.52 2.07
C LEU A 5 -16.20 13.33 3.33
N TYR A 6 -16.39 14.37 4.16
CA TYR A 6 -17.26 14.34 5.33
C TYR A 6 -17.88 15.71 5.67
N PRO A 7 -19.01 15.72 6.41
CA PRO A 7 -19.58 16.96 6.94
C PRO A 7 -18.59 17.63 7.91
N SER A 8 -18.36 18.93 7.77
CA SER A 8 -17.58 19.69 8.74
C SER A 8 -18.20 21.08 8.99
N SER A 9 -18.08 21.58 10.21
CA SER A 9 -18.65 22.86 10.68
C SER A 9 -17.59 23.96 10.91
N GLY A 10 -16.33 23.73 10.52
CA GLY A 10 -15.21 24.66 10.69
C GLY A 10 -14.66 25.20 9.36
N PRO A 11 -13.84 26.26 9.38
CA PRO A 11 -13.21 26.79 8.17
C PRO A 11 -12.23 25.78 7.56
N ALA A 12 -12.35 25.54 6.25
CA ALA A 12 -11.45 24.65 5.52
C ALA A 12 -10.04 25.26 5.43
N ARG A 13 -9.01 24.46 5.69
CA ARG A 13 -7.60 24.87 5.55
C ARG A 13 -6.90 23.96 4.53
N TYR A 14 -6.74 24.45 3.31
CA TYR A 14 -6.11 23.65 2.26
C TYR A 14 -4.60 23.74 2.28
N ASN A 15 -3.95 22.58 2.33
CA ASN A 15 -2.57 22.39 1.94
C ASN A 15 -2.51 22.03 0.46
N ARG A 16 -1.48 22.53 -0.23
CA ARG A 16 -1.28 22.29 -1.66
C ARG A 16 -0.29 21.14 -1.86
N LEU A 17 -0.71 20.08 -2.54
CA LEU A 17 0.10 18.98 -2.99
C LEU A 17 0.30 19.07 -4.51
N MET A 18 1.54 19.09 -4.99
CA MET A 18 1.82 18.98 -6.42
C MET A 18 1.65 17.52 -6.85
N ILE A 19 0.91 17.29 -7.93
CA ILE A 19 0.66 15.97 -8.51
C ILE A 19 1.08 15.93 -9.98
N ASN A 20 1.35 14.73 -10.49
CA ASN A 20 1.66 14.46 -11.90
C ASN A 20 2.85 15.26 -12.44
N ASP A 21 3.75 15.65 -11.55
CA ASP A 21 5.03 16.23 -11.94
C ASP A 21 5.96 15.13 -12.50
N PRO A 22 6.70 15.38 -13.60
CA PRO A 22 7.62 14.40 -14.15
C PRO A 22 8.73 13.94 -13.17
N GLY A 23 9.08 14.75 -12.18
CA GLY A 23 10.05 14.38 -11.15
C GLY A 23 9.48 13.58 -9.98
N THR A 24 8.18 13.24 -10.00
CA THR A 24 7.56 12.43 -8.96
C THR A 24 8.02 10.98 -9.05
N THR A 25 8.59 10.47 -7.97
CA THR A 25 8.99 9.06 -7.82
C THR A 25 7.94 8.24 -7.08
N GLY A 26 7.03 8.89 -6.34
CA GLY A 26 5.98 8.20 -5.61
C GLY A 26 5.14 9.14 -4.75
N TYR A 27 4.16 8.57 -4.07
CA TYR A 27 3.38 9.24 -3.03
C TYR A 27 3.33 8.36 -1.79
N SER A 28 3.35 8.93 -0.60
CA SER A 28 3.07 8.20 0.64
C SER A 28 1.82 8.75 1.30
N VAL A 29 1.00 7.85 1.81
CA VAL A 29 -0.27 8.17 2.45
C VAL A 29 -0.23 7.67 3.88
N ALA A 30 -0.35 8.60 4.82
CA ALA A 30 -0.56 8.28 6.22
C ALA A 30 -2.03 7.93 6.43
N TRP A 31 -2.30 6.77 7.02
CA TRP A 31 -3.65 6.30 7.30
C TRP A 31 -3.75 5.83 8.75
N ASN A 32 -4.76 6.30 9.48
CA ASN A 32 -4.96 5.99 10.89
C ASN A 32 -6.41 5.52 11.12
N PRO A 33 -6.68 4.46 11.91
CA PRO A 33 -8.05 4.00 12.13
C PRO A 33 -8.99 5.07 12.73
N ALA A 34 -8.47 5.90 13.64
CA ALA A 34 -9.25 6.93 14.33
C ALA A 34 -9.42 8.21 13.49
N ARG A 35 -8.42 8.55 12.67
CA ARG A 35 -8.34 9.83 11.95
C ARG A 35 -8.26 9.72 10.41
N ARG A 36 -8.24 8.49 9.89
CA ARG A 36 -8.31 8.06 8.48
C ARG A 36 -7.08 8.42 7.67
N ALA A 37 -7.23 8.55 6.33
CA ALA A 37 -6.23 9.17 5.50
C ALA A 37 -5.93 10.57 6.09
N LEU A 38 -4.75 10.68 6.68
CA LEU A 38 -4.30 11.85 7.42
C LEU A 38 -3.59 12.85 6.52
N ARG A 39 -2.76 12.33 5.62
CA ARG A 39 -1.86 13.14 4.80
C ARG A 39 -1.43 12.37 3.56
N ILE A 40 -1.23 13.09 2.47
CA ILE A 40 -0.56 12.60 1.27
C ILE A 40 0.71 13.43 1.10
N ALA A 41 1.85 12.75 1.02
CA ALA A 41 3.14 13.35 0.71
C ALA A 41 3.57 12.90 -0.68
N ARG A 42 4.06 13.83 -1.49
CA ARG A 42 4.74 13.52 -2.75
C ARG A 42 6.20 13.23 -2.45
N HIS A 43 6.80 12.34 -3.22
CA HIS A 43 8.23 12.05 -3.23
C HIS A 43 8.87 12.33 -4.58
N THR A 44 10.10 12.81 -4.55
CA THR A 44 11.04 12.94 -5.67
C THR A 44 12.33 12.19 -5.37
N ALA A 45 13.31 12.24 -6.27
CA ALA A 45 14.62 11.64 -6.03
C ALA A 45 15.47 12.40 -5.00
N VAL A 46 15.14 13.67 -4.72
CA VAL A 46 15.93 14.57 -3.85
C VAL A 46 15.20 14.99 -2.59
N ASP A 47 13.98 14.49 -2.36
CA ASP A 47 13.19 14.87 -1.20
C ASP A 47 13.83 14.34 0.08
N ASP A 48 13.85 15.17 1.12
CA ASP A 48 14.12 14.69 2.46
C ASP A 48 12.90 13.93 3.00
N MET A 49 13.15 12.88 3.79
CA MET A 49 12.09 12.01 4.31
C MET A 49 11.38 12.64 5.53
N SER A 50 11.43 13.97 5.69
CA SER A 50 10.89 14.70 6.85
C SER A 50 9.36 14.59 6.98
N CYS A 51 8.66 14.24 5.89
CA CYS A 51 7.22 14.05 5.90
C CYS A 51 6.75 12.99 6.91
N TYR A 52 7.64 12.05 7.28
CA TYR A 52 7.36 11.00 8.26
C TYR A 52 7.63 11.42 9.71
N ALA A 53 8.42 12.47 9.96
CA ALA A 53 8.83 12.89 11.31
C ALA A 53 7.66 13.42 12.16
N ASN A 54 6.61 13.94 11.51
CA ASN A 54 5.50 14.61 12.17
C ASN A 54 4.32 13.70 12.52
N MET A 55 4.47 12.38 12.38
CA MET A 55 3.39 11.41 12.61
C MET A 55 3.86 10.28 13.53
N GLY A 56 4.09 10.64 14.80
CA GLY A 56 4.49 9.71 15.87
C GLY A 56 3.33 8.93 16.51
N ASP A 57 2.15 8.91 15.89
CA ASP A 57 1.04 8.07 16.39
C ASP A 57 1.26 6.62 15.93
N ASP A 58 1.51 5.73 16.90
CA ASP A 58 1.73 4.30 16.70
C ASP A 58 0.57 3.60 15.96
N ALA A 59 -0.62 4.21 15.87
CA ALA A 59 -1.74 3.66 15.12
C ALA A 59 -1.74 3.99 13.61
N THR A 60 -0.73 4.73 13.11
CA THR A 60 -0.68 5.18 11.72
C THR A 60 0.02 4.17 10.82
N ALA A 61 -0.72 3.58 9.89
CA ALA A 61 -0.19 2.83 8.76
C ALA A 61 0.26 3.78 7.65
N TRP A 62 1.35 3.44 6.96
CA TRP A 62 1.85 4.19 5.82
C TRP A 62 1.80 3.35 4.55
N LEU A 63 1.08 3.86 3.55
CA LEU A 63 0.94 3.22 2.26
C LEU A 63 1.74 4.00 1.24
N HIS A 64 2.71 3.34 0.60
CA HIS A 64 3.49 3.94 -0.47
C HIS A 64 2.88 3.58 -1.83
N ILE A 65 2.85 4.55 -2.74
CA ILE A 65 2.47 4.40 -4.14
C ILE A 65 3.71 4.77 -4.96
N PRO A 66 4.55 3.80 -5.36
CA PRO A 66 5.65 4.09 -6.26
C PRO A 66 5.08 4.55 -7.60
N ILE A 67 5.71 5.50 -8.28
CA ILE A 67 5.32 5.96 -9.62
C ILE A 67 6.45 5.65 -10.60
N SER A 68 6.12 4.97 -11.68
CA SER A 68 7.07 4.59 -12.73
C SER A 68 7.33 5.76 -13.69
N HIS A 69 8.41 5.68 -14.47
CA HIS A 69 8.70 6.71 -15.46
C HIS A 69 7.55 6.88 -16.47
N GLY A 70 7.06 8.11 -16.63
CA GLY A 70 5.92 8.43 -17.52
C GLY A 70 4.54 8.03 -16.97
N GLU A 71 4.48 7.38 -15.81
CA GLU A 71 3.23 7.06 -15.13
C GLU A 71 2.71 8.27 -14.35
N LEU A 72 1.41 8.52 -14.43
CA LEU A 72 0.75 9.65 -13.77
C LEU A 72 -0.46 9.14 -12.98
N LEU A 73 -0.87 9.90 -11.97
CA LEU A 73 -2.19 9.71 -11.36
C LEU A 73 -3.26 10.08 -12.38
N ALA A 74 -4.22 9.18 -12.61
CA ALA A 74 -5.26 9.33 -13.62
C ALA A 74 -6.63 9.58 -13.02
N GLU A 75 -6.98 8.86 -11.95
CA GLU A 75 -8.31 8.94 -11.34
C GLU A 75 -8.21 8.85 -9.82
N LEU A 76 -9.11 9.57 -9.16
CA LEU A 76 -9.34 9.45 -7.73
C LEU A 76 -10.76 8.94 -7.49
N TRP A 77 -10.86 7.96 -6.63
CA TRP A 77 -12.09 7.27 -6.26
C TRP A 77 -12.26 7.29 -4.74
N ARG A 78 -13.51 7.19 -4.30
CA ARG A 78 -13.86 6.98 -2.90
C ARG A 78 -14.57 5.65 -2.73
N ARG A 79 -14.33 4.99 -1.61
CA ARG A 79 -15.10 3.83 -1.14
C ARG A 79 -15.77 4.16 0.18
N ASP A 80 -17.06 3.82 0.25
CA ASP A 80 -17.90 4.00 1.44
C ASP A 80 -18.40 2.64 1.93
N CYS A 81 -18.43 2.45 3.25
CA CYS A 81 -19.02 1.27 3.89
C CYS A 81 -20.45 1.57 4.36
N TYR A 82 -21.40 0.69 4.05
CA TYR A 82 -22.82 0.86 4.41
C TYR A 82 -23.08 0.84 5.93
N LEU A 83 -22.25 0.16 6.71
CA LEU A 83 -22.42 0.09 8.18
C LEU A 83 -21.95 1.37 8.88
N TYR A 84 -21.07 2.14 8.23
CA TYR A 84 -20.47 3.34 8.80
C TYR A 84 -20.63 4.54 7.84
N ARG A 85 -21.79 4.66 7.17
CA ARG A 85 -22.10 5.62 6.08
C ARG A 85 -21.70 7.08 6.34
N GLN A 86 -21.43 7.48 7.57
CA GLN A 86 -21.07 8.85 7.92
C GLN A 86 -19.63 9.02 8.37
N ASN A 87 -18.89 7.93 8.53
CA ASN A 87 -17.61 7.96 9.20
C ASN A 87 -16.48 7.51 8.28
N ILE A 88 -16.49 6.33 7.64
CA ILE A 88 -15.30 5.79 6.94
C ILE A 88 -15.29 6.02 5.43
N VAL A 89 -14.42 6.91 4.95
CA VAL A 89 -14.08 7.08 3.53
C VAL A 89 -12.66 6.60 3.29
N ASP A 90 -12.52 5.62 2.42
CA ASP A 90 -11.22 5.22 1.89
C ASP A 90 -11.03 5.83 0.50
N LEU A 91 -9.81 6.29 0.23
CA LEU A 91 -9.45 6.80 -1.08
C LEU A 91 -8.87 5.67 -1.93
N ILE A 92 -9.10 5.73 -3.23
CA ILE A 92 -8.52 4.79 -4.19
C ILE A 92 -7.92 5.61 -5.32
N VAL A 93 -6.67 5.34 -5.65
CA VAL A 93 -5.91 6.02 -6.68
C VAL A 93 -5.71 5.08 -7.86
N VAL A 94 -6.03 5.55 -9.05
CA VAL A 94 -5.78 4.83 -10.30
C VAL A 94 -4.73 5.60 -11.11
N THR A 95 -3.75 4.90 -11.65
CA THR A 95 -2.69 5.50 -12.47
C THR A 95 -2.95 5.32 -13.97
N THR A 96 -2.21 6.05 -14.81
CA THR A 96 -2.26 5.90 -16.28
C THR A 96 -1.77 4.52 -16.75
N ALA A 97 -0.97 3.82 -15.93
CA ALA A 97 -0.59 2.44 -16.17
C ALA A 97 -1.70 1.43 -15.79
N GLY A 98 -2.86 1.90 -15.31
CA GLY A 98 -3.98 1.06 -14.93
C GLY A 98 -3.84 0.39 -13.56
N ARG A 99 -2.82 0.77 -12.77
CA ARG A 99 -2.63 0.26 -11.41
C ARG A 99 -3.63 0.91 -10.46
N VAL A 100 -4.13 0.13 -9.50
CA VAL A 100 -5.16 0.55 -8.55
C VAL A 100 -4.63 0.40 -7.13
N HIS A 101 -4.48 1.53 -6.44
CA HIS A 101 -3.97 1.60 -5.08
C HIS A 101 -5.10 1.95 -4.12
N VAL A 102 -5.41 1.03 -3.20
CA VAL A 102 -6.45 1.23 -2.18
C VAL A 102 -5.81 1.80 -0.92
N LEU A 103 -6.29 2.97 -0.50
CA LEU A 103 -5.78 3.71 0.65
C LEU A 103 -6.71 3.52 1.85
N GLY A 104 -6.65 2.32 2.44
CA GLY A 104 -7.47 1.91 3.57
C GLY A 104 -7.57 0.40 3.67
N HIS A 105 -8.32 -0.08 4.66
CA HIS A 105 -8.51 -1.51 4.88
C HIS A 105 -9.21 -2.20 3.70
N HIS A 106 -8.87 -3.44 3.39
CA HIS A 106 -9.60 -4.24 2.43
C HIS A 106 -11.06 -4.47 2.89
N PRO A 107 -12.03 -4.56 1.96
CA PRO A 107 -13.42 -4.85 2.32
C PRO A 107 -13.55 -6.12 3.15
N THR A 108 -14.20 -6.03 4.31
CA THR A 108 -14.47 -7.20 5.15
C THR A 108 -15.56 -8.07 4.49
N PRO A 109 -15.38 -9.40 4.41
CA PRO A 109 -16.41 -10.30 3.90
C PRO A 109 -17.75 -10.09 4.62
N GLY A 110 -18.84 -10.11 3.85
CA GLY A 110 -20.20 -9.90 4.38
C GLY A 110 -20.60 -8.43 4.58
N GLN A 111 -19.69 -7.46 4.39
CA GLN A 111 -20.03 -6.04 4.40
C GLN A 111 -20.24 -5.49 2.98
N ALA A 112 -21.21 -4.58 2.85
CA ALA A 112 -21.48 -3.90 1.59
C ALA A 112 -20.67 -2.60 1.48
N TYR A 113 -20.15 -2.33 0.27
CA TYR A 113 -19.38 -1.12 -0.03
C TYR A 113 -19.81 -0.50 -1.36
N THR A 114 -19.87 0.83 -1.42
CA THR A 114 -20.04 1.59 -2.68
C THR A 114 -18.75 2.25 -3.12
N TYR A 115 -18.63 2.45 -4.43
CA TYR A 115 -17.46 3.07 -5.05
C TYR A 115 -17.94 4.16 -5.99
N SER A 116 -17.40 5.35 -5.86
CA SER A 116 -17.72 6.47 -6.75
C SER A 116 -16.46 7.19 -7.16
N ARG A 117 -16.41 7.62 -8.43
CA ARG A 117 -15.29 8.42 -8.94
C ARG A 117 -15.40 9.81 -8.35
N VAL A 118 -14.37 10.23 -7.64
CA VAL A 118 -14.25 11.60 -7.13
C VAL A 118 -13.85 12.51 -8.27
N ALA A 119 -12.79 12.14 -9.02
CA ALA A 119 -12.34 12.95 -10.14
C ALA A 119 -11.48 12.18 -11.15
N LYS A 120 -11.51 12.66 -12.39
CA LYS A 120 -10.49 12.39 -13.42
C LYS A 120 -9.42 13.48 -13.35
N LEU A 121 -8.19 13.07 -13.13
CA LEU A 121 -7.03 13.97 -12.99
C LEU A 121 -6.46 14.31 -14.36
N ARG A 122 -5.92 15.52 -14.50
CA ARG A 122 -5.25 15.94 -15.73
C ARG A 122 -3.94 15.17 -15.89
N ARG A 123 -3.64 14.75 -17.12
CA ARG A 123 -2.39 14.03 -17.48
C ARG A 123 -1.20 15.00 -17.66
N GLN A 124 -1.05 15.92 -16.72
CA GLN A 124 0.00 16.94 -16.68
C GLN A 124 0.23 17.36 -15.24
N ARG A 125 1.34 18.05 -14.96
CA ARG A 125 1.57 18.71 -13.67
C ARG A 125 0.34 19.52 -13.26
N ASP A 126 -0.14 19.28 -12.06
CA ASP A 126 -1.27 19.97 -11.46
C ASP A 126 -1.15 20.01 -9.92
N TYR A 127 -2.14 20.59 -9.26
CA TYR A 127 -2.22 20.66 -7.81
C TYR A 127 -3.50 20.04 -7.27
N LEU A 128 -3.33 19.24 -6.22
CA LEU A 128 -4.40 18.79 -5.35
C LEU A 128 -4.37 19.66 -4.09
N PHE A 129 -5.49 20.31 -3.77
CA PHE A 129 -5.67 21.05 -2.54
C PHE A 129 -6.40 20.17 -1.54
N ILE A 130 -5.81 19.95 -0.38
CA ILE A 130 -6.26 18.97 0.62
C ILE A 130 -6.54 19.73 1.91
N ASP A 131 -7.78 19.70 2.40
CA ASP A 131 -8.05 20.08 3.78
C ASP A 131 -7.74 18.90 4.70
N ASP A 132 -6.57 18.92 5.34
CA ASP A 132 -6.09 17.86 6.24
C ASP A 132 -6.17 18.26 7.73
N SER A 133 -6.96 19.30 8.06
CA SER A 133 -7.05 19.89 9.41
C SER A 133 -7.49 18.92 10.51
N ALA A 134 -8.20 17.84 10.17
CA ALA A 134 -8.47 16.73 11.09
C ALA A 134 -8.67 15.45 10.28
N GLY A 135 -7.60 15.01 9.61
CA GLY A 135 -7.69 14.07 8.49
C GLY A 135 -8.15 14.78 7.22
N ILE A 136 -8.10 14.08 6.09
CA ILE A 136 -8.46 14.62 4.78
C ILE A 136 -9.98 14.82 4.69
N ARG A 137 -10.45 16.05 4.93
CA ARG A 137 -11.87 16.46 4.92
C ARG A 137 -12.44 16.69 3.55
N GLU A 138 -11.66 17.35 2.73
CA GLU A 138 -12.11 17.83 1.44
C GLU A 138 -10.94 17.89 0.49
N LEU A 139 -11.24 17.58 -0.76
CA LEU A 139 -10.31 17.69 -1.86
C LEU A 139 -10.82 18.76 -2.82
N ALA A 140 -9.94 19.67 -3.21
CA ALA A 140 -10.21 20.63 -4.26
C ALA A 140 -9.16 20.48 -5.37
N LEU A 141 -9.63 20.38 -6.60
CA LEU A 141 -8.76 20.17 -7.76
C LEU A 141 -9.39 20.68 -9.05
N THR A 142 -8.55 20.82 -10.07
CA THR A 142 -8.97 21.09 -11.45
C THR A 142 -9.29 19.78 -12.14
N LEU A 143 -10.45 19.69 -12.78
CA LEU A 143 -10.86 18.47 -13.47
C LEU A 143 -10.25 18.42 -14.86
N ALA A 144 -9.94 17.20 -15.29
CA ALA A 144 -9.77 16.94 -16.71
C ALA A 144 -11.11 17.16 -17.45
N PRO A 145 -11.09 17.60 -18.72
CA PRO A 145 -12.29 17.64 -19.54
C PRO A 145 -12.97 16.26 -19.55
N GLU A 146 -14.29 16.23 -19.33
CA GLU A 146 -15.03 14.97 -19.44
C GLU A 146 -15.12 14.57 -20.91
N GLU A 147 -14.73 13.33 -21.21
CA GLU A 147 -14.99 12.72 -22.50
C GLU A 147 -16.42 12.19 -22.49
N ALA A 148 -17.25 12.62 -23.45
CA ALA A 148 -18.62 12.16 -23.57
C ALA A 148 -18.64 10.62 -23.72
N ASN A 149 -19.38 9.94 -22.84
CA ASN A 149 -19.61 8.48 -22.76
C ASN A 149 -18.66 7.63 -21.89
N GLU A 150 -17.82 8.18 -21.02
CA GLU A 150 -17.01 7.35 -20.11
C GLU A 150 -17.75 6.97 -18.80
N THR A 151 -18.65 5.98 -18.84
CA THR A 151 -19.08 5.22 -17.66
C THR A 151 -18.13 4.04 -17.41
N ARG A 152 -16.98 4.32 -16.79
CA ARG A 152 -16.01 3.28 -16.43
C ARG A 152 -16.25 2.82 -14.99
N ASN A 153 -16.46 1.52 -14.79
CA ASN A 153 -16.47 0.91 -13.46
C ASN A 153 -15.03 0.69 -12.96
N LEU A 154 -14.79 0.96 -11.68
CA LEU A 154 -13.51 0.68 -11.04
C LEU A 154 -13.24 -0.83 -11.02
N ARG A 155 -12.16 -1.27 -11.66
CA ARG A 155 -11.63 -2.63 -11.53
C ARG A 155 -10.83 -2.72 -10.23
N LYS A 156 -11.42 -3.33 -9.21
CA LYS A 156 -10.82 -3.45 -7.89
C LYS A 156 -9.76 -4.56 -7.91
N PRO A 157 -8.66 -4.42 -7.16
CA PRO A 157 -7.80 -5.57 -6.85
C PRO A 157 -8.65 -6.68 -6.21
N ALA A 158 -8.61 -7.86 -6.80
CA ALA A 158 -9.27 -9.05 -6.29
C ALA A 158 -8.18 -9.99 -5.76
N PRO A 159 -8.12 -10.23 -4.44
CA PRO A 159 -7.16 -11.15 -3.88
C PRO A 159 -7.34 -12.57 -4.41
N GLU A 160 -6.23 -13.23 -4.70
CA GLU A 160 -6.16 -14.66 -5.01
C GLU A 160 -6.32 -15.50 -3.74
N SER A 161 -5.83 -15.01 -2.60
CA SER A 161 -6.01 -15.67 -1.31
C SER A 161 -7.34 -15.34 -0.63
N CYS A 162 -7.76 -16.20 0.28
CA CYS A 162 -8.83 -15.90 1.20
C CYS A 162 -8.47 -14.71 2.10
N TYR A 163 -9.49 -13.97 2.52
CA TYR A 163 -9.34 -12.97 3.57
C TYR A 163 -8.88 -13.67 4.88
N PRO A 164 -7.84 -13.16 5.57
CA PRO A 164 -7.32 -13.79 6.79
C PRO A 164 -8.38 -14.01 7.86
N ALA A 165 -8.23 -15.05 8.67
CA ALA A 165 -9.15 -15.33 9.77
C ALA A 165 -9.30 -14.11 10.69
N ILE A 166 -10.53 -13.64 10.86
CA ILE A 166 -10.85 -12.41 11.58
C ILE A 166 -10.88 -12.69 13.08
N THR A 167 -10.01 -12.03 13.84
CA THR A 167 -10.30 -11.72 15.24
C THR A 167 -11.23 -10.50 15.27
N SER A 168 -12.17 -10.42 16.22
CA SER A 168 -13.28 -9.43 16.23
C SER A 168 -12.89 -7.94 16.19
N VAL A 169 -11.60 -7.62 16.19
CA VAL A 169 -11.04 -6.27 16.29
C VAL A 169 -10.19 -5.87 15.07
N GLU A 170 -10.06 -6.72 14.04
CA GLU A 170 -9.10 -6.49 12.96
C GLU A 170 -9.71 -6.15 11.60
N SER A 171 -9.15 -5.11 10.99
CA SER A 171 -9.38 -4.74 9.61
C SER A 171 -8.03 -4.78 8.89
N TYR A 172 -7.92 -5.66 7.90
CA TYR A 172 -6.66 -5.89 7.20
C TYR A 172 -6.52 -4.90 6.06
N PHE A 173 -5.32 -4.36 5.88
CA PHE A 173 -4.89 -3.84 4.59
C PHE A 173 -4.53 -5.00 3.67
N TYR A 174 -4.70 -4.77 2.37
CA TYR A 174 -4.30 -5.70 1.34
C TYR A 174 -3.47 -4.97 0.30
N THR A 175 -2.32 -5.55 0.00
CA THR A 175 -1.41 -5.09 -1.05
C THR A 175 -0.87 -6.31 -1.76
N PHE A 176 -0.53 -6.16 -3.03
CA PHE A 176 0.03 -7.24 -3.82
C PHE A 176 0.99 -6.66 -4.86
N ALA A 177 1.94 -7.47 -5.31
CA ALA A 177 2.81 -7.13 -6.41
C ALA A 177 3.30 -8.40 -7.13
N PRO A 178 3.54 -8.32 -8.46
CA PRO A 178 4.11 -9.43 -9.20
C PRO A 178 5.55 -9.68 -8.76
N LEU A 179 5.99 -10.94 -8.86
CA LEU A 179 7.36 -11.34 -8.59
C LEU A 179 8.15 -11.63 -9.88
N GLU A 180 7.51 -11.62 -11.05
CA GLU A 180 8.17 -11.77 -12.33
C GLU A 180 9.11 -10.59 -12.63
N ASN A 181 10.26 -10.89 -13.25
CA ASN A 181 11.26 -9.90 -13.68
C ASN A 181 11.73 -8.97 -12.56
N LEU A 182 11.76 -9.49 -11.32
CA LEU A 182 12.22 -8.77 -10.15
C LEU A 182 13.75 -8.75 -10.14
N ASP A 183 14.33 -7.54 -10.11
CA ASP A 183 15.78 -7.34 -10.07
C ASP A 183 16.25 -7.05 -8.65
N LEU A 184 15.49 -6.24 -7.89
CA LEU A 184 15.88 -5.79 -6.55
C LEU A 184 14.71 -5.81 -5.56
N ILE A 185 15.05 -6.11 -4.31
CA ILE A 185 14.17 -5.96 -3.14
C ILE A 185 14.82 -5.03 -2.12
N LYS A 186 14.05 -4.08 -1.60
CA LYS A 186 14.35 -3.36 -0.34
C LYS A 186 13.36 -3.77 0.72
N THR A 187 13.87 -4.16 1.89
CA THR A 187 13.03 -4.45 3.06
C THR A 187 12.69 -3.17 3.81
N CYS A 188 11.41 -2.96 4.13
CA CYS A 188 10.99 -1.91 5.05
C CYS A 188 10.83 -2.52 6.44
N SER A 189 11.57 -2.01 7.43
CA SER A 189 11.63 -2.61 8.76
C SER A 189 11.44 -1.60 9.88
N PHE A 190 10.67 -1.96 10.90
CA PHE A 190 10.46 -1.15 12.10
C PHE A 190 10.51 -2.02 13.34
N GLY A 191 11.30 -1.63 14.34
CA GLY A 191 11.41 -2.38 15.60
C GLY A 191 11.86 -3.84 15.43
N GLY A 192 12.65 -4.14 14.39
CA GLY A 192 13.08 -5.51 14.07
C GLY A 192 12.04 -6.38 13.35
N VAL A 193 10.92 -5.79 12.91
CA VAL A 193 9.87 -6.45 12.12
C VAL A 193 9.88 -5.90 10.71
N VAL A 194 9.86 -6.78 9.70
CA VAL A 194 9.66 -6.39 8.31
C VAL A 194 8.19 -6.08 8.10
N THR A 195 7.89 -4.82 7.81
CA THR A 195 6.52 -4.30 7.65
C THR A 195 6.04 -4.32 6.20
N GLY A 196 6.96 -4.31 5.25
CA GLY A 196 6.67 -4.37 3.82
C GLY A 196 7.94 -4.44 2.97
N LEU A 197 7.77 -4.55 1.66
CA LEU A 197 8.84 -4.62 0.68
C LEU A 197 8.61 -3.61 -0.45
N LEU A 198 9.70 -3.03 -0.94
CA LEU A 198 9.73 -2.27 -2.19
C LEU A 198 10.47 -3.09 -3.24
N PHE A 199 9.81 -3.30 -4.37
CA PHE A 199 10.29 -4.04 -5.52
C PHE A 199 10.72 -3.11 -6.64
N GLN A 200 11.79 -3.49 -7.32
CA GLN A 200 12.23 -2.87 -8.56
C GLN A 200 12.42 -3.96 -9.62
N TYR A 201 11.80 -3.74 -10.77
CA TYR A 201 11.76 -4.68 -11.87
C TYR A 201 12.78 -4.30 -12.96
N HIS A 202 13.03 -5.25 -13.85
CA HIS A 202 13.94 -5.10 -14.98
C HIS A 202 13.62 -3.91 -15.89
N ASP A 203 12.34 -3.59 -16.06
CA ASP A 203 11.88 -2.43 -16.85
C ASP A 203 12.02 -1.08 -16.12
N GLY A 204 12.59 -1.09 -14.91
CA GLY A 204 12.75 0.08 -14.04
C GLY A 204 11.46 0.48 -13.31
N SER A 205 10.35 -0.21 -13.52
CA SER A 205 9.12 0.00 -12.76
C SER A 205 9.29 -0.47 -11.31
N ARG A 206 8.38 -0.01 -10.45
CA ARG A 206 8.43 -0.29 -9.02
C ARG A 206 7.04 -0.62 -8.47
N ALA A 207 6.99 -1.55 -7.53
CA ALA A 207 5.78 -1.91 -6.79
C ALA A 207 6.14 -2.14 -5.32
N CYS A 208 5.14 -2.20 -4.45
CA CYS A 208 5.37 -2.48 -3.04
C CYS A 208 4.26 -3.35 -2.45
N VAL A 209 4.62 -4.10 -1.43
CA VAL A 209 3.69 -4.89 -0.61
C VAL A 209 3.92 -4.59 0.86
N GLY A 210 2.88 -4.78 1.68
CA GLY A 210 2.87 -4.45 3.09
C GLY A 210 2.81 -2.94 3.34
N GLN A 211 3.24 -2.56 4.55
CA GLN A 211 3.42 -1.18 4.96
C GLN A 211 4.83 -0.72 4.60
N VAL A 212 4.94 0.31 3.76
CA VAL A 212 6.23 0.83 3.31
C VAL A 212 6.36 2.30 3.67
N ARG A 213 7.43 2.61 4.42
CA ARG A 213 7.94 3.96 4.63
C ARG A 213 9.33 4.08 4.06
N LEU A 214 9.57 5.12 3.28
CA LEU A 214 10.85 5.28 2.59
C LEU A 214 12.03 5.55 3.55
N ASP A 215 11.78 6.14 4.73
CA ASP A 215 12.80 6.34 5.77
C ASP A 215 13.18 5.05 6.54
N TRP A 216 12.43 3.96 6.34
CA TRP A 216 12.66 2.66 6.98
C TRP A 216 13.13 1.59 6.01
N LEU A 217 13.44 1.97 4.77
CA LEU A 217 13.98 1.03 3.78
C LEU A 217 15.43 0.69 4.12
N GLY A 218 15.70 -0.60 4.19
CA GLY A 218 17.04 -1.17 4.29
C GLY A 218 17.80 -1.16 2.95
N PRO A 219 18.96 -1.82 2.92
CA PRO A 219 19.79 -1.91 1.73
C PRO A 219 19.10 -2.70 0.61
N GLU A 220 19.59 -2.50 -0.62
CA GLU A 220 19.17 -3.25 -1.80
C GLU A 220 19.70 -4.67 -1.76
N GLN A 221 18.81 -5.63 -1.96
CA GLN A 221 19.14 -7.04 -2.18
C GLN A 221 18.86 -7.40 -3.63
N GLN A 222 19.88 -7.93 -4.31
CA GLN A 222 19.77 -8.46 -5.65
C GLN A 222 18.90 -9.71 -5.67
N VAL A 223 18.09 -9.84 -6.71
CA VAL A 223 17.27 -11.02 -6.98
C VAL A 223 17.76 -11.66 -8.27
N PRO A 224 18.66 -12.65 -8.18
CA PRO A 224 19.11 -13.37 -9.36
C PRO A 224 17.94 -14.11 -10.05
N HIS A 225 18.14 -14.45 -11.32
CA HIS A 225 17.22 -15.34 -12.02
C HIS A 225 17.05 -16.67 -11.26
N GLU A 226 15.83 -17.20 -11.23
CA GLU A 226 15.46 -18.42 -10.48
C GLU A 226 15.65 -18.34 -8.95
N ALA A 227 15.75 -17.13 -8.39
CA ALA A 227 15.81 -16.98 -6.95
C ALA A 227 14.52 -17.47 -6.25
N THR A 228 14.72 -17.99 -5.05
CA THR A 228 13.68 -18.21 -4.05
C THR A 228 13.79 -17.14 -2.98
N ILE A 229 12.64 -16.60 -2.57
CA ILE A 229 12.54 -15.64 -1.48
C ILE A 229 11.95 -16.37 -0.28
N ARG A 230 12.70 -16.41 0.83
CA ARG A 230 12.23 -16.92 2.13
C ARG A 230 11.89 -15.76 3.04
N PHE A 231 10.68 -15.80 3.59
CA PHE A 231 10.22 -14.97 4.68
C PHE A 231 10.38 -15.75 5.98
N ALA A 232 11.32 -15.33 6.81
CA ALA A 232 11.50 -15.91 8.14
C ALA A 232 10.37 -15.41 9.05
N MET A 233 9.48 -16.31 9.44
CA MET A 233 8.25 -15.95 10.17
C MET A 233 8.39 -16.26 11.65
N SER A 234 7.86 -15.36 12.47
CA SER A 234 7.81 -15.50 13.93
C SER A 234 6.44 -15.10 14.47
N ARG A 235 6.23 -15.28 15.78
CA ARG A 235 5.00 -14.89 16.47
C ARG A 235 5.29 -13.95 17.63
N THR A 236 4.41 -12.97 17.84
CA THR A 236 4.43 -12.17 19.07
C THR A 236 3.97 -13.01 20.27
N ALA A 237 4.02 -12.42 21.48
CA ALA A 237 3.47 -13.03 22.68
C ALA A 237 1.97 -13.39 22.52
N ASP A 238 1.21 -12.53 21.83
CA ASP A 238 -0.20 -12.71 21.49
C ASP A 238 -0.43 -13.68 20.30
N GLN A 239 0.57 -14.50 19.96
CA GLN A 239 0.52 -15.46 18.86
C GLN A 239 0.24 -14.84 17.47
N CYS A 240 0.44 -13.54 17.31
CA CYS A 240 0.27 -12.81 16.06
C CYS A 240 1.48 -13.03 15.14
N PRO A 241 1.31 -13.59 13.93
CA PRO A 241 2.41 -13.81 12.98
C PRO A 241 2.99 -12.50 12.44
N TYR A 242 4.31 -12.46 12.28
CA TYR A 242 5.04 -11.37 11.63
C TYR A 242 6.26 -11.88 10.87
N VAL A 243 6.75 -11.08 9.91
CA VAL A 243 7.99 -11.36 9.18
C VAL A 243 9.17 -10.75 9.96
N GLY A 244 10.10 -11.59 10.41
CA GLY A 244 11.32 -11.15 11.09
C GLY A 244 12.44 -10.76 10.13
N SER A 245 12.59 -11.49 9.02
CA SER A 245 13.57 -11.17 7.99
C SER A 245 13.17 -11.76 6.63
N VAL A 246 13.81 -11.25 5.57
CA VAL A 246 13.65 -11.74 4.20
C VAL A 246 15.02 -12.14 3.66
N LEU A 247 15.08 -13.33 3.05
CA LEU A 247 16.29 -13.93 2.51
C LEU A 247 16.06 -14.29 1.05
N VAL A 248 16.93 -13.85 0.15
CA VAL A 248 16.91 -14.18 -1.28
C VAL A 248 18.09 -15.10 -1.57
N TYR A 249 17.84 -16.22 -2.25
CA TYR A 249 18.89 -17.17 -2.60
C TYR A 249 18.56 -18.00 -3.85
N VAL A 250 19.58 -18.59 -4.45
CA VAL A 250 19.47 -19.51 -5.60
C VAL A 250 19.93 -20.90 -5.16
N ALA A 251 19.13 -21.93 -5.42
CA ALA A 251 19.53 -23.32 -5.13
C ALA A 251 20.55 -23.84 -6.17
N PRO A 252 21.54 -24.69 -5.79
CA PRO A 252 21.86 -25.21 -4.46
C PRO A 252 22.96 -24.42 -3.73
N SER A 253 23.46 -23.32 -4.32
CA SER A 253 24.70 -22.60 -3.96
C SER A 253 24.79 -22.10 -2.52
N THR A 254 23.68 -22.08 -1.78
CA THR A 254 23.56 -21.45 -0.46
C THR A 254 23.03 -22.38 0.64
N ARG A 255 22.80 -23.68 0.35
CA ARG A 255 22.11 -24.58 1.30
C ARG A 255 22.80 -24.70 2.68
N ASN A 256 24.12 -24.50 2.74
CA ASN A 256 24.92 -24.56 3.98
C ASN A 256 25.15 -23.20 4.65
N LEU A 257 24.77 -22.09 4.03
CA LEU A 257 24.98 -20.72 4.54
C LEU A 257 23.70 -20.07 5.08
N LEU A 258 22.53 -20.66 4.79
CA LEU A 258 21.26 -20.14 5.25
C LEU A 258 20.94 -20.65 6.66
N PRO A 259 20.31 -19.82 7.51
CA PRO A 259 19.69 -20.30 8.74
C PRO A 259 18.78 -21.50 8.47
N ALA A 260 18.72 -22.43 9.43
CA ALA A 260 17.81 -23.57 9.36
C ALA A 260 16.37 -23.07 9.18
N LYS A 261 15.65 -23.68 8.23
CA LYS A 261 14.25 -23.33 7.94
C LYS A 261 13.39 -23.68 9.17
N SER A 262 12.65 -22.69 9.67
CA SER A 262 11.61 -22.91 10.68
C SER A 262 10.34 -23.43 10.01
N ASP A 263 9.52 -24.21 10.73
CA ASP A 263 8.21 -24.66 10.25
C ASP A 263 7.24 -23.51 9.93
N LEU A 264 7.51 -22.32 10.44
CA LEU A 264 6.74 -21.12 10.16
C LEU A 264 7.17 -20.41 8.87
N ASP A 265 8.39 -20.67 8.39
CA ASP A 265 8.96 -19.93 7.26
C ASP A 265 8.15 -20.14 5.99
N PHE A 266 7.96 -19.04 5.26
CA PHE A 266 7.22 -19.04 4.01
C PHE A 266 8.18 -18.80 2.86
N GLU A 267 8.20 -19.70 1.87
CA GLU A 267 9.10 -19.61 0.70
C GLU A 267 8.26 -19.43 -0.56
N VAL A 268 8.70 -18.53 -1.43
CA VAL A 268 8.06 -18.25 -2.71
C VAL A 268 9.10 -18.24 -3.82
N THR A 269 8.71 -18.69 -5.00
CA THR A 269 9.48 -18.54 -6.23
C THR A 269 9.21 -17.16 -6.85
N CYS A 270 10.13 -16.64 -7.66
CA CYS A 270 9.95 -15.34 -8.33
C CYS A 270 8.98 -15.42 -9.54
N CYS A 271 7.74 -15.85 -9.29
CA CYS A 271 6.66 -15.91 -10.28
C CYS A 271 5.31 -15.62 -9.62
N GLY A 272 4.27 -15.29 -10.38
CA GLY A 272 2.97 -14.92 -9.83
C GLY A 272 3.01 -13.70 -8.90
N ASN A 273 1.93 -13.54 -8.12
CA ASN A 273 1.79 -12.42 -7.19
C ASN A 273 2.24 -12.83 -5.78
N LEU A 274 2.92 -11.92 -5.09
CA LEU A 274 3.00 -11.92 -3.65
C LEU A 274 1.87 -11.05 -3.10
N GLU A 275 1.03 -11.64 -2.27
CA GLU A 275 0.00 -10.93 -1.53
C GLU A 275 0.44 -10.72 -0.08
N TRP A 276 0.17 -9.53 0.44
CA TRP A 276 0.51 -9.17 1.81
C TRP A 276 -0.71 -8.56 2.47
N TRP A 277 -1.30 -9.34 3.38
CA TRP A 277 -2.32 -8.90 4.29
C TRP A 277 -1.67 -8.42 5.58
N PHE A 278 -2.03 -7.24 6.06
CA PHE A 278 -1.48 -6.75 7.33
C PHE A 278 -2.45 -5.92 8.14
N THR A 279 -2.24 -5.95 9.45
CA THR A 279 -2.75 -4.98 10.41
C THR A 279 -1.55 -4.35 11.13
N ARG A 280 -1.79 -3.52 12.13
CA ARG A 280 -0.73 -3.06 13.04
C ARG A 280 -0.06 -4.22 13.79
N ARG A 281 -0.78 -5.30 14.07
CA ARG A 281 -0.34 -6.36 14.99
C ARG A 281 0.29 -7.56 14.29
N GLN A 282 -0.06 -7.78 13.02
CA GLN A 282 0.30 -9.00 12.31
C GLN A 282 0.26 -8.85 10.80
N CYS A 283 0.85 -9.84 10.12
CA CYS A 283 0.67 -10.05 8.70
C CYS A 283 0.41 -11.52 8.35
N GLN A 284 -0.19 -11.72 7.19
CA GLN A 284 -0.27 -13.00 6.52
C GLN A 284 0.11 -12.81 5.06
N LEU A 285 1.06 -13.62 4.59
CA LEU A 285 1.50 -13.63 3.21
C LEU A 285 0.74 -14.69 2.44
N ALA A 286 0.51 -14.47 1.15
CA ALA A 286 -0.01 -15.49 0.26
C ALA A 286 0.66 -15.45 -1.11
N HIS A 287 0.78 -16.62 -1.72
CA HIS A 287 1.41 -16.81 -3.03
C HIS A 287 1.04 -18.18 -3.60
N GLY A 288 0.65 -18.24 -4.87
CA GLY A 288 0.39 -19.50 -5.57
C GLY A 288 -0.65 -20.41 -4.89
N GLY A 289 -1.65 -19.81 -4.22
CA GLY A 289 -2.67 -20.55 -3.46
C GLY A 289 -2.27 -21.00 -2.05
N TYR A 290 -1.02 -20.76 -1.64
CA TYR A 290 -0.55 -21.04 -0.29
C TYR A 290 -0.52 -19.78 0.57
N THR A 291 -0.73 -19.92 1.87
CA THR A 291 -0.66 -18.82 2.84
C THR A 291 0.34 -19.11 3.94
N SER A 292 1.02 -18.08 4.43
CA SER A 292 1.83 -18.18 5.65
C SER A 292 0.95 -18.44 6.88
N ALA A 293 1.61 -18.72 8.00
CA ALA A 293 0.97 -18.98 9.28
C ALA A 293 -0.07 -17.89 9.65
N SER A 294 -1.25 -18.31 10.10
CA SER A 294 -2.31 -17.43 10.60
C SER A 294 -2.17 -17.16 12.09
N THR A 295 -2.92 -16.18 12.62
CA THR A 295 -3.13 -16.02 14.07
C THR A 295 -3.64 -17.34 14.65
N ARG A 296 -3.10 -17.73 15.81
CA ARG A 296 -3.70 -18.81 16.61
C ARG A 296 -4.69 -18.16 17.56
N LEU A 297 -5.97 -18.52 17.41
CA LEU A 297 -7.06 -18.14 18.30
C LEU A 297 -7.04 -18.97 19.58
#